data_AF-A0A927UGS7-F1
#
_entry.id   AF-A0A927UGS7-F1
#
_cell.length_a   1.000
_cell.length_b   1.000
_cell.length_c   1.000
_cell.angle_alpha   90.00
_cell.angle_beta   90.00
_cell.angle_gamma   90.00
#
_symmetry.space_group_name_H-M   'P 1'
#
loop_
_entity.id
_entity.type
_entity.pdbx_description
1 polymer ?
#
loop_
_entity_poly.entity_id
_entity_poly.type
_entity_poly.pdbx_seq_one_letter_code
_entity_poly.pdbx_strand_id
1 'polypeptide(L)'
;MKLKNVLKSIVATALALSMCVIPVQFNNEVTYADDYMLHAGWVREVEDWKYYCCLEEGCGGCHIIEYLGNKTTVEVPKKIGTEVVTYIEGGSFSSKVKKIIIPDSVKYIAYHKSWNLPNVTIVSSKKSVAYKFAKEENLKWINKNEFVGGVKKLKKNDATKNSIKLSWNKVNGAKGYEIYRATKKNGTYKKVGTTTKLSYKCKGLKKGTKYYFKVRAFKKVKGKRVYGGFSARVKMSTTK
;
A
#
# COMPACT_ATOMS: atom_id res chain seq x y z
N MET A 1 5.59 43.69 -54.98
CA MET A 1 6.12 44.62 -53.97
C MET A 1 6.16 43.89 -52.62
N LYS A 2 7.39 43.59 -52.11
CA LYS A 2 7.83 43.26 -50.72
C LYS A 2 6.98 42.27 -49.90
N LEU A 3 7.36 41.03 -49.56
CA LEU A 3 8.53 40.47 -48.86
C LEU A 3 8.91 41.12 -47.50
N LYS A 4 9.00 40.28 -46.43
CA LYS A 4 9.54 40.46 -45.05
C LYS A 4 8.46 40.74 -43.96
N ASN A 5 8.29 40.02 -42.84
CA ASN A 5 9.15 39.20 -41.95
C ASN A 5 8.29 38.14 -41.17
N VAL A 6 8.58 36.83 -41.20
CA VAL A 6 9.39 36.00 -40.26
C VAL A 6 8.83 35.84 -38.82
N LEU A 7 8.34 34.63 -38.49
CA LEU A 7 8.82 33.75 -37.39
C LEU A 7 8.13 32.36 -37.48
N LYS A 8 8.68 31.39 -38.22
CA LYS A 8 9.25 30.11 -37.72
C LYS A 8 8.65 29.55 -36.42
N SER A 9 7.90 28.42 -36.49
CA SER A 9 8.40 27.09 -36.06
C SER A 9 7.32 25.97 -36.09
N ILE A 10 7.42 25.08 -37.10
CA ILE A 10 7.32 23.59 -37.06
C ILE A 10 5.97 22.95 -36.67
N VAL A 11 5.13 22.53 -37.64
CA VAL A 11 4.93 21.14 -38.20
C VAL A 11 4.62 20.10 -37.09
N ALA A 12 3.45 19.47 -36.99
CA ALA A 12 2.74 18.67 -38.00
C ALA A 12 1.24 18.56 -37.70
N THR A 13 0.40 18.75 -38.71
CA THR A 13 -1.01 18.36 -38.73
C THR A 13 -1.14 17.06 -39.52
N ALA A 14 -1.63 16.00 -38.88
CA ALA A 14 -2.15 14.82 -39.56
C ALA A 14 -3.67 14.79 -39.35
N LEU A 15 -4.41 14.84 -40.45
CA LEU A 15 -5.85 14.70 -40.52
C LEU A 15 -6.30 13.34 -39.95
N ALA A 16 -7.41 13.34 -39.21
CA ALA A 16 -8.28 12.17 -39.12
C ALA A 16 -9.68 12.60 -39.57
N LEU A 17 -10.10 12.02 -40.70
CA LEU A 17 -11.44 12.11 -41.30
C LEU A 17 -12.35 11.05 -40.66
N SER A 18 -13.65 11.36 -40.61
CA SER A 18 -14.79 10.41 -40.63
C SER A 18 -15.06 9.63 -39.31
N MET A 19 -16.27 9.48 -38.74
CA MET A 19 -17.65 9.60 -39.22
C MET A 19 -18.63 9.93 -38.07
N CYS A 20 -19.76 10.48 -38.48
CA CYS A 20 -20.99 10.82 -37.74
C CYS A 20 -21.56 9.71 -36.82
N VAL A 21 -22.05 10.07 -35.62
CA VAL A 21 -23.19 9.38 -34.97
C VAL A 21 -24.03 10.40 -34.19
N ILE A 22 -25.34 10.40 -34.47
CA ILE A 22 -26.41 11.21 -33.85
C ILE A 22 -26.71 10.67 -32.43
N PRO A 23 -27.07 11.51 -31.44
CA PRO A 23 -27.35 11.04 -30.09
C PRO A 23 -28.68 10.29 -29.99
N VAL A 24 -28.66 9.09 -29.43
CA VAL A 24 -29.87 8.39 -28.95
C VAL A 24 -29.95 8.59 -27.44
N GLN A 25 -31.11 9.08 -26.97
CA GLN A 25 -31.32 9.47 -25.58
C GLN A 25 -31.78 8.30 -24.70
N PHE A 26 -31.27 8.34 -23.46
CA PHE A 26 -31.24 7.32 -22.42
C PHE A 26 -32.60 6.79 -21.96
N ASN A 27 -32.65 5.48 -21.68
CA ASN A 27 -33.62 4.89 -20.74
C ASN A 27 -32.90 3.89 -19.82
N ASN A 28 -32.80 4.26 -18.54
CA ASN A 28 -32.70 3.40 -17.35
C ASN A 28 -32.00 2.04 -17.50
N GLU A 29 -30.67 2.02 -17.58
CA GLU A 29 -29.87 0.83 -17.30
C GLU A 29 -28.62 1.21 -16.48
N VAL A 30 -28.28 0.33 -15.54
CA VAL A 30 -27.04 0.39 -14.76
C VAL A 30 -25.87 0.39 -15.74
N THR A 31 -25.13 1.49 -15.82
CA THR A 31 -23.97 1.57 -16.69
C THR A 31 -22.85 0.68 -16.15
N TYR A 32 -22.70 -0.49 -16.78
CA TYR A 32 -21.48 -1.28 -16.72
C TYR A 32 -20.38 -0.45 -17.36
N ALA A 33 -19.30 -0.22 -16.61
CA ALA A 33 -18.13 0.51 -17.09
C ALA A 33 -17.31 -0.38 -18.03
N ASP A 34 -17.89 -0.71 -19.19
CA ASP A 34 -17.19 -1.40 -20.25
C ASP A 34 -16.54 -0.35 -21.19
N ASP A 35 -15.21 -0.36 -21.19
CA ASP A 35 -14.32 -0.05 -22.32
C ASP A 35 -14.15 1.38 -22.90
N TYR A 36 -14.72 2.44 -22.31
CA TYR A 36 -14.52 3.82 -22.83
C TYR A 36 -13.89 4.83 -21.85
N MET A 37 -12.64 4.60 -21.42
CA MET A 37 -11.84 5.66 -20.78
C MET A 37 -10.41 5.73 -21.35
N LEU A 38 -10.31 5.88 -22.68
CA LEU A 38 -9.07 6.18 -23.40
C LEU A 38 -8.79 7.68 -23.56
N HIS A 39 -9.06 8.49 -22.53
CA HIS A 39 -8.45 9.83 -22.42
C HIS A 39 -7.16 9.68 -21.59
N ALA A 40 -6.18 9.06 -22.24
CA ALA A 40 -5.04 8.39 -21.63
C ALA A 40 -4.07 9.34 -20.92
N GLY A 41 -4.11 9.35 -19.59
CA GLY A 41 -2.91 9.60 -18.80
C GLY A 41 -1.91 8.46 -19.05
N TRP A 42 -0.67 8.78 -19.44
CA TRP A 42 0.37 7.77 -19.63
C TRP A 42 0.49 6.84 -18.42
N VAL A 43 0.58 5.53 -18.65
CA VAL A 43 0.87 4.54 -17.61
C VAL A 43 2.24 4.85 -17.02
N ARG A 44 2.32 4.91 -15.70
CA ARG A 44 3.52 5.24 -14.93
C ARG A 44 3.78 4.17 -13.90
N GLU A 45 5.04 4.13 -13.46
CA GLU A 45 5.47 3.29 -12.34
C GLU A 45 6.07 4.16 -11.24
N VAL A 46 5.70 3.86 -9.99
CA VAL A 46 6.30 4.50 -8.81
C VAL A 46 6.37 3.50 -7.67
N GLU A 47 7.55 3.38 -7.07
CA GLU A 47 7.82 2.34 -6.08
C GLU A 47 7.43 0.94 -6.59
N ASP A 48 6.44 0.30 -5.97
CA ASP A 48 5.94 -1.04 -6.29
C ASP A 48 4.63 -0.97 -7.13
N TRP A 49 4.28 0.15 -7.76
CA TRP A 49 2.95 0.37 -8.35
C TRP A 49 2.99 0.82 -9.81
N LYS A 50 2.25 0.12 -10.66
CA LYS A 50 1.89 0.55 -12.01
C LYS A 50 0.49 1.17 -12.00
N TYR A 51 0.34 2.37 -12.55
CA TYR A 51 -0.87 3.16 -12.42
C TYR A 51 -1.03 4.13 -13.60
N TYR A 52 -2.23 4.68 -13.74
CA TYR A 52 -2.45 5.90 -14.51
C TYR A 52 -3.33 6.84 -13.68
N CYS A 53 -3.30 8.13 -14.01
CA CYS A 53 -4.23 9.10 -13.43
C CYS A 53 -4.80 9.91 -14.57
N CYS A 54 -6.12 10.09 -14.58
CA CYS A 54 -6.74 11.04 -15.48
C CYS A 54 -6.45 12.45 -14.95
N LEU A 55 -5.91 13.29 -15.83
CA LEU A 55 -5.39 14.62 -15.48
C LEU A 55 -6.42 15.73 -15.73
N GLU A 56 -7.60 15.40 -16.26
CA GLU A 56 -8.66 16.37 -16.47
C GLU A 56 -9.45 16.58 -15.17
N GLU A 57 -9.95 17.80 -14.97
CA GLU A 57 -10.76 18.12 -13.81
C GLU A 57 -12.03 17.27 -13.80
N GLY A 58 -12.27 16.57 -12.69
CA GLY A 58 -13.48 15.75 -12.51
C GLY A 58 -13.34 14.27 -12.91
N CYS A 59 -12.24 13.84 -13.54
CA CYS A 59 -12.08 12.44 -13.99
C CYS A 59 -12.03 11.36 -12.88
N GLY A 60 -11.93 11.77 -11.62
CA GLY A 60 -12.06 10.82 -10.52
C GLY A 60 -10.79 10.09 -10.12
N GLY A 61 -9.57 10.62 -10.35
CA GLY A 61 -8.33 10.24 -9.63
C GLY A 61 -7.39 9.24 -10.32
N CYS A 62 -6.57 8.55 -9.52
CA CYS A 62 -5.62 7.53 -10.00
C CYS A 62 -6.17 6.11 -9.90
N HIS A 63 -5.85 5.36 -10.93
CA HIS A 63 -6.20 3.97 -11.14
C HIS A 63 -4.97 3.09 -10.95
N ILE A 64 -5.05 2.13 -10.02
CA ILE A 64 -4.02 1.12 -9.84
C ILE A 64 -4.21 0.05 -10.90
N ILE A 65 -3.21 -0.14 -11.76
CA ILE A 65 -3.20 -1.21 -12.75
C ILE A 65 -2.62 -2.48 -12.13
N GLU A 66 -1.45 -2.37 -11.48
CA GLU A 66 -0.72 -3.55 -10.99
C GLU A 66 0.16 -3.22 -9.79
N TYR A 67 0.21 -4.15 -8.83
CA TYR A 67 1.22 -4.19 -7.78
C TYR A 67 2.43 -5.03 -8.24
N LEU A 68 3.55 -4.36 -8.48
CA LEU A 68 4.80 -4.94 -9.00
C LEU A 68 5.68 -5.56 -7.89
N GLY A 69 5.33 -5.33 -6.62
CA GLY A 69 6.14 -5.79 -5.50
C GLY A 69 5.91 -7.27 -5.11
N ASN A 70 6.66 -7.72 -4.10
CA ASN A 70 6.69 -9.12 -3.66
C ASN A 70 6.06 -9.36 -2.28
N LYS A 71 5.41 -8.34 -1.70
CA LYS A 71 4.86 -8.43 -0.34
C LYS A 71 3.57 -9.26 -0.32
N THR A 72 3.43 -10.12 0.68
CA THR A 72 2.20 -10.90 0.90
C THR A 72 1.11 -10.10 1.61
N THR A 73 1.46 -8.98 2.23
CA THR A 73 0.53 -7.98 2.78
C THR A 73 0.82 -6.64 2.12
N VAL A 74 -0.15 -6.15 1.36
CA VAL A 74 -0.04 -4.94 0.55
C VAL A 74 -0.95 -3.86 1.13
N GLU A 75 -0.48 -2.62 1.14
CA GLU A 75 -1.24 -1.44 1.55
C GLU A 75 -1.36 -0.54 0.33
N VAL A 76 -2.57 -0.45 -0.22
CA VAL A 76 -2.84 0.41 -1.37
C VAL A 76 -2.62 1.87 -0.95
N PRO A 77 -1.80 2.63 -1.69
CA PRO A 77 -1.54 4.02 -1.36
C PRO A 77 -2.85 4.82 -1.44
N LYS A 78 -3.04 5.75 -0.49
CA LYS A 78 -4.14 6.73 -0.58
C LYS A 78 -3.94 7.71 -1.73
N LYS A 79 -2.67 7.99 -2.03
CA LYS A 79 -2.22 8.93 -3.05
C LYS A 79 -0.98 8.42 -3.72
N ILE A 80 -0.84 8.69 -5.00
CA ILE A 80 0.40 8.51 -5.75
C ILE A 80 0.83 9.90 -6.24
N GLY A 81 1.97 10.39 -5.76
CA GLY A 81 2.32 11.79 -5.91
C GLY A 81 1.29 12.69 -5.21
N THR A 82 0.73 13.65 -5.94
CA THR A 82 -0.34 14.56 -5.48
C THR A 82 -1.74 13.95 -5.56
N GLU A 83 -1.91 12.98 -6.44
CA GLU A 83 -3.18 12.47 -6.90
C GLU A 83 -3.75 11.39 -6.00
N VAL A 84 -5.08 11.36 -5.86
CA VAL A 84 -5.79 10.42 -4.98
C VAL A 84 -6.05 9.12 -5.71
N VAL A 85 -5.74 7.99 -5.07
CA VAL A 85 -6.07 6.67 -5.59
C VAL A 85 -7.54 6.36 -5.30
N THR A 86 -8.28 6.15 -6.37
CA THR A 86 -9.74 6.06 -6.40
C THR A 86 -10.24 4.79 -7.08
N TYR A 87 -9.41 4.16 -7.91
CA TYR A 87 -9.78 2.97 -8.67
C TYR A 87 -8.72 1.87 -8.53
N ILE A 88 -9.15 0.61 -8.50
CA ILE A 88 -8.28 -0.56 -8.58
C ILE A 88 -8.78 -1.47 -9.70
N GLU A 89 -7.92 -1.73 -10.68
CA GLU A 89 -8.21 -2.55 -11.86
C GLU A 89 -8.34 -4.05 -11.54
N GLY A 90 -8.91 -4.77 -12.51
CA GLY A 90 -9.04 -6.22 -12.46
C GLY A 90 -7.67 -6.90 -12.50
N GLY A 91 -7.39 -7.81 -11.56
CA GLY A 91 -6.12 -8.55 -11.60
C GLY A 91 -4.88 -7.76 -11.16
N SER A 92 -5.05 -6.60 -10.51
CA SER A 92 -3.93 -5.77 -10.03
C SER A 92 -3.00 -6.43 -9.00
N PHE A 93 -3.36 -7.61 -8.47
CA PHE A 93 -2.57 -8.29 -7.46
C PHE A 93 -2.32 -9.74 -7.85
N SER A 94 -1.07 -10.19 -7.73
CA SER A 94 -0.72 -11.60 -7.92
C SER A 94 -1.29 -12.49 -6.81
N SER A 95 -1.43 -13.79 -7.11
CA SER A 95 -1.87 -14.84 -6.18
C SER A 95 -1.00 -15.00 -4.92
N LYS A 96 0.20 -14.41 -4.90
CA LYS A 96 1.10 -14.36 -3.74
C LYS A 96 0.60 -13.40 -2.66
N VAL A 97 -0.20 -12.40 -3.03
CA VAL A 97 -0.78 -11.45 -2.09
C VAL A 97 -1.88 -12.14 -1.29
N LYS A 98 -1.74 -12.15 0.04
CA LYS A 98 -2.69 -12.79 0.97
C LYS A 98 -3.51 -11.79 1.75
N LYS A 99 -3.11 -10.51 1.76
CA LYS A 99 -3.82 -9.45 2.46
C LYS A 99 -3.66 -8.13 1.76
N ILE A 100 -4.76 -7.42 1.55
CA ILE A 100 -4.78 -6.10 0.92
C ILE A 100 -5.48 -5.12 1.85
N ILE A 101 -4.82 -4.01 2.16
CA ILE A 101 -5.38 -2.90 2.93
C ILE A 101 -5.80 -1.83 1.93
N ILE A 102 -7.11 -1.62 1.80
CA ILE A 102 -7.68 -0.72 0.79
C ILE A 102 -8.18 0.55 1.50
N PRO A 103 -7.69 1.74 1.11
CA PRO A 103 -8.13 3.00 1.70
C PRO A 103 -9.54 3.41 1.24
N ASP A 104 -10.20 4.26 2.03
CA ASP A 104 -11.55 4.76 1.74
C ASP A 104 -11.59 5.78 0.58
N SER A 105 -10.42 6.17 0.09
CA SER A 105 -10.27 6.96 -1.13
C SER A 105 -10.67 6.16 -2.37
N VAL A 106 -10.51 4.83 -2.35
CA VAL A 106 -10.96 3.95 -3.42
C VAL A 106 -12.49 3.96 -3.46
N LYS A 107 -13.01 4.36 -4.62
CA LYS A 107 -14.43 4.46 -4.96
C LYS A 107 -14.87 3.36 -5.90
N TYR A 108 -13.94 2.74 -6.62
CA TYR A 108 -14.24 1.70 -7.58
C TYR A 108 -13.19 0.58 -7.51
N ILE A 109 -13.66 -0.65 -7.64
CA ILE A 109 -12.82 -1.84 -7.77
C ILE A 109 -13.41 -2.60 -8.94
N ALA A 110 -12.64 -2.77 -10.02
CA ALA A 110 -13.11 -3.45 -11.21
C ALA A 110 -13.52 -4.88 -10.87
N TYR A 111 -14.73 -5.23 -11.29
CA TYR A 111 -15.27 -6.56 -11.16
C TYR A 111 -14.71 -7.44 -12.28
N HIS A 112 -13.81 -8.36 -11.95
CA HIS A 112 -13.44 -9.42 -12.89
C HIS A 112 -13.21 -10.73 -12.14
N LYS A 113 -13.76 -11.83 -12.69
CA LYS A 113 -13.39 -13.22 -12.35
C LYS A 113 -11.86 -13.45 -12.36
N SER A 114 -11.11 -12.55 -12.99
CA SER A 114 -9.65 -12.52 -13.15
C SER A 114 -8.84 -12.20 -11.89
N TRP A 115 -9.44 -11.75 -10.78
CA TRP A 115 -8.64 -11.56 -9.55
C TRP A 115 -8.02 -12.89 -9.10
N ASN A 116 -8.66 -14.04 -9.37
CA ASN A 116 -8.15 -15.38 -9.04
C ASN A 116 -7.37 -15.40 -7.70
N LEU A 117 -7.95 -14.75 -6.67
CA LEU A 117 -7.36 -14.59 -5.34
C LEU A 117 -8.10 -15.48 -4.33
N PRO A 118 -8.09 -16.82 -4.47
CA PRO A 118 -8.64 -17.65 -3.41
C PRO A 118 -7.82 -17.37 -2.14
N ASN A 119 -8.52 -17.01 -1.07
CA ASN A 119 -7.95 -16.77 0.28
C ASN A 119 -7.26 -15.41 0.52
N VAL A 120 -7.58 -14.36 -0.23
CA VAL A 120 -7.16 -13.00 0.16
C VAL A 120 -7.99 -12.48 1.34
N THR A 121 -7.34 -11.75 2.23
CA THR A 121 -8.02 -10.97 3.28
C THR A 121 -8.05 -9.49 2.92
N ILE A 122 -9.25 -8.91 2.82
CA ILE A 122 -9.42 -7.48 2.62
C ILE A 122 -9.50 -6.77 3.98
N VAL A 123 -8.73 -5.70 4.13
CA VAL A 123 -8.80 -4.80 5.28
C VAL A 123 -9.32 -3.45 4.81
N SER A 124 -10.50 -3.06 5.28
CA SER A 124 -11.13 -1.79 4.89
C SER A 124 -12.10 -1.28 5.96
N SER A 125 -12.63 -0.08 5.78
CA SER A 125 -13.71 0.44 6.63
C SER A 125 -15.04 -0.21 6.23
N LYS A 126 -15.95 -0.41 7.20
CA LYS A 126 -17.23 -1.10 6.98
C LYS A 126 -18.14 -0.44 5.91
N LYS A 127 -17.96 0.85 5.61
CA LYS A 127 -18.77 1.58 4.62
C LYS A 127 -18.09 1.71 3.25
N SER A 128 -16.88 1.18 3.06
CA SER A 128 -16.14 1.37 1.82
C SER A 128 -16.58 0.39 0.73
N VAL A 129 -16.28 0.71 -0.53
CA VAL A 129 -16.51 -0.21 -1.66
C VAL A 129 -15.74 -1.51 -1.52
N ALA A 130 -14.55 -1.47 -0.91
CA ALA A 130 -13.77 -2.66 -0.60
C ALA A 130 -14.45 -3.61 0.39
N TYR A 131 -15.30 -3.09 1.29
CA TYR A 131 -16.11 -3.96 2.15
C TYR A 131 -17.21 -4.67 1.35
N LYS A 132 -17.91 -3.94 0.47
CA LYS A 132 -18.94 -4.50 -0.41
C LYS A 132 -18.36 -5.58 -1.32
N PHE A 133 -17.27 -5.25 -2.02
CA PHE A 133 -16.48 -6.17 -2.84
C PHE A 133 -16.09 -7.45 -2.06
N ALA A 134 -15.54 -7.29 -0.85
CA ALA A 134 -15.16 -8.46 -0.05
C ALA A 134 -16.37 -9.33 0.36
N LYS A 135 -17.57 -8.75 0.47
CA LYS A 135 -18.80 -9.50 0.77
C LYS A 135 -19.35 -10.22 -0.45
N GLU A 136 -19.43 -9.53 -1.58
CA GLU A 136 -19.91 -10.05 -2.86
C GLU A 136 -19.03 -11.23 -3.33
N GLU A 137 -17.71 -11.10 -3.20
CA GLU A 137 -16.73 -12.13 -3.57
C GLU A 137 -16.47 -13.17 -2.47
N ASN A 138 -17.26 -13.15 -1.38
CA ASN A 138 -17.11 -14.06 -0.23
C ASN A 138 -15.68 -14.14 0.34
N LEU A 139 -14.97 -13.01 0.36
CA LEU A 139 -13.59 -12.89 0.84
C LEU A 139 -13.56 -12.67 2.35
N LYS A 140 -12.45 -13.10 2.99
CA LYS A 140 -12.22 -12.77 4.39
C LYS A 140 -12.05 -11.26 4.54
N TRP A 141 -12.80 -10.67 5.46
CA TRP A 141 -12.71 -9.25 5.74
C TRP A 141 -12.29 -8.95 7.18
N ILE A 142 -11.48 -7.92 7.35
CA ILE A 142 -11.10 -7.37 8.66
C ILE A 142 -11.46 -5.87 8.68
N ASN A 143 -12.16 -5.45 9.73
CA ASN A 143 -12.39 -4.04 9.97
C ASN A 143 -11.06 -3.31 10.20
N LYS A 144 -10.79 -2.25 9.42
CA LYS A 144 -9.59 -1.40 9.54
C LYS A 144 -9.37 -0.87 10.96
N ASN A 145 -10.45 -0.59 11.70
CA ASN A 145 -10.37 -0.15 13.11
C ASN A 145 -9.90 -1.25 14.05
N GLU A 146 -9.86 -2.50 13.61
CA GLU A 146 -9.37 -3.65 14.36
C GLU A 146 -7.96 -4.07 13.89
N PHE A 147 -7.53 -3.63 12.70
CA PHE A 147 -6.23 -3.97 12.11
C PHE A 147 -5.04 -3.13 12.62
N VAL A 148 -3.86 -3.75 12.75
CA VAL A 148 -2.59 -3.07 13.02
C VAL A 148 -1.57 -3.50 11.99
N GLY A 149 -0.92 -2.53 11.34
CA GLY A 149 0.13 -2.80 10.35
C GLY A 149 1.40 -3.42 10.97
N GLY A 150 2.23 -4.03 10.12
CA GLY A 150 3.58 -4.45 10.53
C GLY A 150 4.51 -3.25 10.71
N VAL A 151 5.53 -3.41 11.57
CA VAL A 151 6.56 -2.39 11.76
C VAL A 151 7.50 -2.38 10.55
N LYS A 152 7.56 -1.25 9.83
CA LYS A 152 8.46 -1.04 8.69
C LYS A 152 9.75 -0.33 9.15
N LYS A 153 10.86 -0.52 8.42
CA LYS A 153 12.16 0.15 8.62
C LYS A 153 12.68 0.07 10.08
N LEU A 154 12.83 -1.14 10.63
CA LEU A 154 13.54 -1.32 11.92
C LEU A 154 15.02 -0.95 11.72
N LYS A 155 15.49 0.05 12.46
CA LYS A 155 16.85 0.62 12.38
C LYS A 155 17.69 0.23 13.59
N LYS A 156 18.98 0.04 13.32
CA LYS A 156 20.06 -0.19 14.29
C LYS A 156 20.73 1.16 14.51
N ASN A 157 20.61 1.74 15.70
CA ASN A 157 21.09 3.11 15.92
C ASN A 157 22.47 3.11 16.56
N ASP A 158 22.63 2.40 17.67
CA ASP A 158 23.86 2.44 18.47
C ASP A 158 24.03 1.15 19.27
N ALA A 159 25.28 0.80 19.58
CA ALA A 159 25.64 -0.31 20.43
C ALA A 159 26.78 0.08 21.39
N THR A 160 26.65 -0.34 22.65
CA THR A 160 27.70 -0.26 23.66
C THR A 160 28.11 -1.67 24.08
N LYS A 161 29.04 -1.78 25.04
CA LYS A 161 29.45 -3.06 25.64
C LYS A 161 28.30 -3.86 26.27
N ASN A 162 27.19 -3.21 26.61
CA ASN A 162 26.08 -3.81 27.35
C ASN A 162 24.68 -3.36 26.90
N SER A 163 24.57 -2.62 25.79
CA SER A 163 23.27 -2.16 25.30
C SER A 163 23.22 -1.96 23.79
N ILE A 164 22.01 -2.05 23.22
CA ILE A 164 21.73 -1.77 21.81
C ILE A 164 20.49 -0.87 21.72
N LYS A 165 20.58 0.23 20.95
CA LYS A 165 19.49 1.16 20.67
C LYS A 165 18.90 0.90 19.28
N LEU A 166 17.57 0.77 19.24
CA LEU A 166 16.78 0.55 18.01
C LEU A 166 15.76 1.67 17.83
N SER A 167 15.37 1.94 16.59
CA SER A 167 14.21 2.78 16.25
C SER A 167 13.46 2.23 15.05
N TRP A 168 12.23 2.70 14.84
CA TRP A 168 11.39 2.25 13.73
C TRP A 168 10.36 3.33 13.37
N ASN A 169 9.71 3.17 12.22
CA ASN A 169 8.66 4.09 11.80
C ASN A 169 7.36 3.84 12.57
N LYS A 170 6.59 4.92 12.78
CA LYS A 170 5.25 4.83 13.39
C LYS A 170 4.34 3.91 12.56
N VAL A 171 3.62 3.03 13.25
CA VAL A 171 2.55 2.23 12.64
C VAL A 171 1.21 2.91 12.92
N ASN A 172 0.45 3.18 11.86
CA ASN A 172 -0.87 3.80 11.99
C ASN A 172 -1.80 2.97 12.87
N GLY A 173 -2.48 3.63 13.81
CA GLY A 173 -3.38 2.99 14.78
C GLY A 173 -2.70 2.21 15.91
N ALA A 174 -1.37 2.08 15.92
CA ALA A 174 -0.66 1.42 17.01
C ALA A 174 -0.74 2.22 18.31
N LYS A 175 -0.91 1.52 19.43
CA LYS A 175 -0.87 2.08 20.80
C LYS A 175 0.40 1.70 21.56
N GLY A 176 1.18 0.77 21.02
CA GLY A 176 2.51 0.44 21.55
C GLY A 176 3.23 -0.57 20.67
N TYR A 177 4.43 -0.92 21.11
CA TYR A 177 5.35 -1.83 20.42
C TYR A 177 5.94 -2.83 21.40
N GLU A 178 6.06 -4.08 20.97
CA GLU A 178 6.77 -5.13 21.70
C GLU A 178 8.09 -5.44 20.98
N ILE A 179 9.18 -5.46 21.74
CA ILE A 179 10.52 -5.73 21.23
C ILE A 179 10.90 -7.15 21.62
N TYR A 180 11.39 -7.89 20.63
CA TYR A 180 11.82 -9.27 20.80
C TYR A 180 13.29 -9.42 20.43
N ARG A 181 14.01 -10.25 21.17
CA ARG A 181 15.45 -10.52 21.02
C ARG A 181 15.74 -12.02 21.00
N ALA A 182 16.71 -12.42 20.19
CA ALA A 182 17.34 -13.75 20.22
C ALA A 182 18.87 -13.63 20.06
N THR A 183 19.62 -14.68 20.42
CA THR A 183 21.08 -14.79 20.19
C THR A 183 21.42 -15.60 18.93
N LYS A 184 20.45 -16.32 18.35
CA LYS A 184 20.57 -17.05 17.09
C LYS A 184 19.58 -16.51 16.05
N LYS A 185 19.94 -16.50 14.76
CA LYS A 185 19.12 -15.96 13.66
C LYS A 185 17.72 -16.57 13.62
N ASN A 186 17.65 -17.90 13.74
CA ASN A 186 16.43 -18.70 13.71
C ASN A 186 16.11 -19.30 15.10
N GLY A 187 16.67 -18.72 16.17
CA GLY A 187 16.41 -19.20 17.53
C GLY A 187 15.10 -18.67 18.11
N THR A 188 14.79 -19.10 19.33
CA THR A 188 13.63 -18.63 20.09
C THR A 188 13.80 -17.17 20.48
N TYR A 189 12.83 -16.34 20.07
CA TYR A 189 12.78 -14.92 20.42
C TYR A 189 12.04 -14.71 21.73
N LYS A 190 12.68 -13.99 22.66
CA LYS A 190 12.05 -13.57 23.92
C LYS A 190 11.64 -12.11 23.85
N LYS A 191 10.47 -11.78 24.39
CA LYS A 191 10.07 -10.38 24.59
C LYS A 191 10.99 -9.74 25.61
N VAL A 192 11.66 -8.66 25.24
CA VAL A 192 12.58 -7.92 26.11
C VAL A 192 12.01 -6.60 26.61
N GLY A 193 10.95 -6.11 25.97
CA GLY A 193 10.32 -4.87 26.41
C GLY A 193 9.03 -4.53 25.68
N THR A 194 8.34 -3.54 26.21
CA THR A 194 7.18 -2.89 25.61
C THR A 194 7.37 -1.38 25.74
N THR A 195 7.00 -0.62 24.72
CA THR A 195 7.14 0.84 24.72
C THR A 195 6.07 1.49 23.85
N THR A 196 5.72 2.74 24.15
CA THR A 196 4.90 3.60 23.28
C THR A 196 5.77 4.47 22.36
N LYS A 197 7.07 4.60 22.68
CA LYS A 197 8.05 5.37 21.90
C LYS A 197 8.42 4.65 20.60
N LEU A 198 8.92 5.40 19.62
CA LEU A 198 9.47 4.86 18.35
C LEU A 198 10.92 4.40 18.46
N SER A 199 11.41 4.21 19.68
CA SER A 199 12.75 3.71 19.97
C SER A 199 12.79 2.90 21.26
N TYR A 200 13.81 2.06 21.36
CA TYR A 200 14.04 1.23 22.53
C TYR A 200 15.53 0.96 22.73
N LYS A 201 16.01 1.11 23.97
CA LYS A 201 17.38 0.75 24.38
C LYS A 201 17.33 -0.55 25.17
N CYS A 202 17.75 -1.64 24.54
CA CYS A 202 17.88 -2.94 25.19
C CYS A 202 19.19 -2.94 26.00
N LYS A 203 19.10 -3.01 27.34
CA LYS A 203 20.24 -3.03 28.27
C LYS A 203 20.53 -4.46 28.76
N GLY A 204 21.60 -4.63 29.53
CA GLY A 204 21.96 -5.91 30.15
C GLY A 204 22.43 -6.96 29.14
N LEU A 205 23.06 -6.51 28.05
CA LEU A 205 23.61 -7.38 27.02
C LEU A 205 25.04 -7.82 27.38
N LYS A 206 25.41 -9.03 26.97
CA LYS A 206 26.78 -9.52 27.13
C LYS A 206 27.70 -8.85 26.11
N LYS A 207 28.88 -8.42 26.55
CA LYS A 207 29.93 -7.80 25.73
C LYS A 207 30.30 -8.69 24.54
N GLY A 208 30.65 -8.08 23.40
CA GLY A 208 31.02 -8.79 22.16
C GLY A 208 29.97 -9.76 21.60
N THR A 209 28.74 -9.76 22.10
CA THR A 209 27.72 -10.77 21.77
C THR A 209 26.81 -10.29 20.65
N LYS A 210 26.51 -11.20 19.72
CA LYS A 210 25.59 -10.99 18.60
C LYS A 210 24.14 -11.19 19.04
N TYR A 211 23.29 -10.24 18.69
CA TYR A 211 21.86 -10.30 18.94
C TYR A 211 21.05 -10.04 17.67
N TYR A 212 19.84 -10.58 17.66
CA TYR A 212 18.87 -10.39 16.62
C TYR A 212 17.59 -9.81 17.20
N PHE A 213 17.02 -8.81 16.55
CA PHE A 213 15.84 -8.11 17.03
C PHE A 213 14.74 -8.08 15.97
N LYS A 214 13.49 -8.14 16.45
CA LYS A 214 12.29 -7.85 15.67
C LYS A 214 11.30 -7.11 16.56
N VAL A 215 10.50 -6.25 15.95
CA VAL A 215 9.52 -5.42 16.67
C VAL A 215 8.15 -5.62 16.04
N ARG A 216 7.10 -5.68 16.86
CA ARG A 216 5.71 -5.66 16.37
C ARG A 216 4.92 -4.56 17.05
N ALA A 217 4.02 -3.93 16.30
CA ALA A 217 3.07 -2.98 16.82
C ALA A 217 1.86 -3.71 17.42
N PHE A 218 1.17 -3.08 18.35
CA PHE A 218 -0.11 -3.55 18.85
C PHE A 218 -1.05 -2.40 19.18
N LYS A 219 -2.34 -2.70 19.26
CA LYS A 219 -3.36 -1.83 19.87
C LYS A 219 -4.34 -2.66 20.69
N LYS A 220 -5.14 -2.00 21.54
CA LYS A 220 -6.26 -2.66 22.23
C LYS A 220 -7.53 -2.47 21.41
N VAL A 221 -8.26 -3.56 21.19
CA VAL A 221 -9.58 -3.60 20.53
C VAL A 221 -10.47 -4.43 21.46
N LYS A 222 -11.56 -3.82 21.97
CA LYS A 222 -12.50 -4.50 22.89
C LYS A 222 -11.76 -5.21 24.06
N GLY A 223 -10.85 -4.48 24.71
CA GLY A 223 -10.03 -5.01 25.82
C GLY A 223 -8.87 -5.93 25.44
N LYS A 224 -8.85 -6.52 24.22
CA LYS A 224 -7.83 -7.48 23.79
C LYS A 224 -6.74 -6.83 22.95
N ARG A 225 -5.49 -7.32 23.05
CA ARG A 225 -4.39 -6.84 22.19
C ARG A 225 -4.50 -7.46 20.81
N VAL A 226 -4.57 -6.62 19.79
CA VAL A 226 -4.39 -7.00 18.39
C VAL A 226 -2.99 -6.60 17.96
N TYR A 227 -2.31 -7.53 17.29
CA TYR A 227 -0.91 -7.39 16.90
C TYR A 227 -0.76 -7.22 15.40
N GLY A 228 0.13 -6.33 15.01
CA GLY A 228 0.65 -6.28 13.65
C GLY A 228 1.71 -7.35 13.41
N GLY A 229 2.07 -7.52 12.14
CA GLY A 229 3.19 -8.36 11.75
C GLY A 229 4.51 -7.90 12.37
N PHE A 230 5.42 -8.84 12.59
CA PHE A 230 6.79 -8.48 12.97
C PHE A 230 7.49 -7.71 11.86
N SER A 231 8.36 -6.79 12.24
CA SER A 231 9.32 -6.19 11.33
C SER A 231 10.23 -7.25 10.71
N ALA A 232 10.87 -6.88 9.60
CA ALA A 232 12.11 -7.54 9.21
C ALA A 232 13.09 -7.54 10.40
N ARG A 233 13.79 -8.66 10.56
CA ARG A 233 14.76 -8.85 11.63
C ARG A 233 16.02 -8.05 11.35
N VAL A 234 16.58 -7.42 12.38
CA VAL A 234 17.92 -6.83 12.33
C VAL A 234 18.91 -7.63 13.18
N LYS A 235 20.18 -7.60 12.77
CA LYS A 235 21.32 -8.21 13.48
C LYS A 235 22.26 -7.10 13.98
N MET A 236 22.65 -7.13 15.24
CA MET A 236 23.61 -6.18 15.81
C MET A 236 24.39 -6.82 16.96
N SER A 237 25.66 -6.46 17.12
CA SER A 237 26.51 -6.93 18.22
C SER A 237 26.82 -5.79 19.18
N THR A 238 26.95 -6.09 20.47
CA THR A 238 27.56 -5.16 21.44
C THR A 238 29.04 -4.98 21.14
N THR A 239 29.61 -3.84 21.54
CA THR A 239 31.05 -3.58 21.37
C THR A 239 31.90 -4.54 22.20
N LYS A 240 33.15 -4.72 21.76
CA LYS A 240 34.21 -5.34 22.56
C LYS A 240 34.81 -4.32 23.54
#